data_AF-A0A3P5WCY4-F1
#
_entry.id   AF-A0A3P5WCY4-F1
#
_cell.length_a   1.000
_cell.length_b   1.000
_cell.length_c   1.000
_cell.angle_alpha   90.00
_cell.angle_beta   90.00
_cell.angle_gamma   90.00
#
_symmetry.space_group_name_H-M   'P 1'
#
loop_
_entity.id
_entity.type
_entity.pdbx_description
1 polymer ?
#
loop_
_entity_poly.entity_id
_entity_poly.type
_entity_poly.pdbx_seq_one_letter_code
_entity_poly.pdbx_strand_id
1 'polypeptide(L)' 'MANFYKIWLVFDPRRVFVAQGVFLFLLAAMIHLVLLSTDRYNWFETSAAKYGVPGESSAAE' A
#
# COMPACT_ATOMS: atom_id res chain seq x y z
N MET A 1 -40.25 -10.77 -14.24
CA MET A 1 -40.00 -10.24 -12.89
C MET A 1 -38.64 -10.75 -12.46
N ALA A 2 -37.62 -9.88 -12.49
CA ALA A 2 -36.23 -10.28 -12.37
C ALA A 2 -35.96 -10.95 -11.02
N ASN A 3 -35.38 -12.15 -11.06
CA ASN A 3 -35.12 -13.02 -9.93
C ASN A 3 -33.91 -12.50 -9.12
N PHE A 4 -34.06 -11.34 -8.47
CA PHE A 4 -33.03 -10.69 -7.66
C PHE A 4 -32.63 -11.48 -6.39
N TYR A 5 -33.34 -12.57 -6.05
CA TYR A 5 -33.01 -13.42 -4.90
C TYR A 5 -31.84 -14.39 -5.17
N LYS A 6 -31.48 -14.67 -6.44
CA LYS A 6 -30.32 -15.52 -6.76
C LYS A 6 -28.98 -14.80 -6.59
N ILE A 7 -28.97 -13.47 -6.57
CA ILE A 7 -27.75 -12.70 -6.31
C ILE A 7 -27.20 -13.00 -4.90
N TRP A 8 -28.08 -13.27 -3.93
CA TRP A 8 -27.71 -13.66 -2.55
C TRP A 8 -27.10 -15.06 -2.42
N LEU A 9 -27.22 -15.90 -3.45
CA LEU A 9 -26.63 -17.24 -3.47
C LEU A 9 -25.23 -17.24 -4.12
N VAL A 10 -24.91 -16.21 -4.91
CA VAL A 10 -23.59 -16.01 -5.54
C VAL A 10 -22.74 -15.00 -4.76
N PHE A 11 -23.37 -13.94 -4.24
CA PHE A 11 -22.76 -12.98 -3.33
C PHE A 11 -22.83 -13.52 -1.91
N ASP A 12 -21.97 -14.50 -1.62
CA ASP A 12 -21.66 -14.89 -0.25
C ASP A 12 -21.00 -13.66 0.42
N PRO A 13 -21.73 -12.88 1.23
CA PRO A 13 -21.41 -11.48 1.52
C PRO A 13 -20.01 -11.34 2.12
N ARG A 14 -19.61 -12.34 2.92
CA ARG A 14 -18.27 -12.43 3.51
C ARG A 14 -17.17 -12.48 2.43
N ARG A 15 -17.32 -13.33 1.41
CA ARG A 15 -16.27 -13.54 0.41
C ARG A 15 -16.16 -12.35 -0.53
N VAL A 16 -17.26 -11.70 -0.87
CA VAL A 16 -17.23 -10.51 -1.74
C VAL A 16 -16.58 -9.34 -0.99
N PHE A 17 -16.91 -9.07 0.27
CA PHE A 17 -16.24 -8.02 1.04
C PHE A 17 -14.74 -8.31 1.23
N VAL A 18 -14.36 -9.56 1.49
CA VAL A 18 -12.94 -9.95 1.61
C VAL A 18 -12.23 -9.86 0.26
N ALA A 19 -12.83 -10.34 -0.83
CA ALA A 19 -12.25 -10.28 -2.16
C ALA A 19 -12.06 -8.83 -2.62
N GLN A 20 -13.06 -7.97 -2.38
CA GLN A 20 -12.97 -6.54 -2.71
C GLN A 20 -11.90 -5.85 -1.84
N GLY A 21 -11.93 -6.06 -0.52
CA GLY A 21 -10.94 -5.48 0.41
C GLY A 21 -9.51 -5.92 0.09
N VAL A 22 -9.29 -7.21 -0.14
CA VAL A 22 -7.96 -7.75 -0.53
C VAL A 22 -7.54 -7.27 -1.90
N PHE A 23 -8.46 -7.17 -2.87
CA PHE A 23 -8.16 -6.66 -4.22
C PHE A 23 -7.69 -5.20 -4.17
N LEU A 24 -8.40 -4.34 -3.44
CA LEU A 24 -8.01 -2.94 -3.25
C LEU A 24 -6.71 -2.81 -2.44
N PHE A 25 -6.52 -3.64 -1.42
CA PHE A 25 -5.30 -3.64 -0.61
C PHE A 25 -4.07 -4.07 -1.42
N LEU A 26 -4.18 -5.13 -2.22
CA LEU A 26 -3.13 -5.58 -3.13
C LEU A 26 -2.75 -4.49 -4.13
N LEU A 27 -3.75 -3.85 -4.74
CA LEU A 27 -3.53 -2.75 -5.67
C LEU A 27 -2.82 -1.57 -4.98
N ALA A 28 -3.26 -1.20 -3.78
CA ALA A 28 -2.62 -0.14 -2.99
C ALA A 28 -1.17 -0.50 -2.64
N ALA A 29 -0.92 -1.69 -2.11
CA ALA A 29 0.42 -2.13 -1.74
C ALA A 29 1.37 -2.18 -2.94
N MET A 30 0.90 -2.64 -4.10
CA MET A 30 1.67 -2.66 -5.35
C MET A 30 2.13 -1.24 -5.75
N ILE A 31 1.25 -0.25 -5.65
CA ILE A 31 1.59 1.15 -5.94
C ILE A 31 2.60 1.69 -4.91
N HIS A 32 2.39 1.43 -3.62
CA HIS A 32 3.30 1.92 -2.57
C HIS A 32 4.70 1.34 -2.69
N LEU A 33 4.82 0.05 -3.00
CA LEU A 33 6.10 -0.63 -3.20
C LEU A 33 6.85 -0.08 -4.42
N VAL A 34 6.14 0.25 -5.50
CA VAL A 34 6.75 0.91 -6.66
C VAL A 34 7.22 2.32 -6.31
N LEU A 35 6.44 3.10 -5.56
CA LEU A 35 6.84 4.44 -5.11
C LEU A 35 8.08 4.38 -4.20
N LEU A 36 8.14 3.43 -3.26
CA LEU A 36 9.31 3.15 -2.44
C LEU A 36 10.47 2.51 -3.22
N SER A 37 10.25 1.97 -4.41
CA SER A 37 11.37 1.52 -5.24
C SER A 37 12.02 2.68 -6.00
N THR A 38 11.40 3.87 -6.02
CA THR A 38 11.94 5.04 -6.70
C THR A 38 12.70 5.94 -5.73
N ASP A 39 13.96 6.20 -6.05
CA ASP A 39 14.93 7.04 -5.32
C ASP A 39 14.35 8.38 -4.83
N ARG A 40 13.43 8.98 -5.60
CA ARG A 40 12.82 10.28 -5.31
C ARG A 40 11.63 10.24 -4.33
N TYR A 41 10.90 9.13 -4.25
CA TYR A 41 9.73 8.99 -3.36
C TYR A 41 9.98 8.03 -2.19
N ASN A 42 11.23 7.60 -2.02
CA ASN A 42 11.72 6.82 -0.89
C ASN A 42 11.69 7.64 0.41
N TRP A 43 10.51 7.73 1.02
CA TRP A 43 10.35 8.44 2.28
C TRP A 43 11.17 7.81 3.42
N PHE A 44 11.51 6.52 3.32
CA PHE A 44 12.41 5.84 4.27
C PHE A 44 13.86 6.35 4.18
N GLU A 45 14.32 6.67 2.98
CA GLU A 45 15.66 7.25 2.77
C GLU A 45 15.68 8.73 3.16
N THR A 46 14.62 9.47 2.84
CA THR A 46 14.41 10.83 3.35
C THR A 46 14.35 10.88 4.87
N SER A 47 13.67 9.94 5.54
CA SER A 47 13.63 9.92 7.01
C SER A 47 14.98 9.48 7.60
N ALA A 48 15.69 8.54 6.99
CA ALA A 48 17.05 8.20 7.38
C ALA A 48 18.03 9.38 7.24
N ALA A 49 17.93 10.17 6.16
CA ALA A 49 18.74 11.37 5.99
C ALA A 49 18.36 12.51 6.95
N LYS A 50 17.07 12.61 7.34
CA LYS A 50 16.55 13.68 8.20
C LYS A 50 16.70 13.40 9.70
N TYR A 51 16.69 12.13 10.09
CA TYR A 51 16.80 11.69 11.48
C TYR A 51 18.09 10.90 11.76
N GLY A 52 18.93 10.68 10.74
CA GLY A 52 20.31 10.22 10.88
C GLY A 52 21.12 11.25 11.65
N VAL A 53 21.89 10.75 12.62
CA VAL A 53 22.74 11.47 13.57
C VAL A 53 23.39 12.74 12.96
N PRO A 54 23.26 13.93 13.59
CA PRO A 54 23.92 15.15 13.16
C PRO A 54 25.43 15.14 13.50
N GLY A 55 26.16 14.11 13.06
CA GLY A 55 27.53 13.84 13.52
C GLY A 55 28.55 13.47 12.45
N GLU A 56 28.16 13.15 11.22
CA GLU A 56 29.12 12.58 10.25
C GLU A 56 29.31 13.40 8.96
N SER A 57 28.60 14.52 8.76
CA SER A 57 28.83 15.40 7.60
C SER A 57 29.70 16.63 7.89
N SER A 58 30.34 16.72 9.07
CA SER A 58 31.18 17.87 9.45
C SER A 58 32.57 17.49 9.98
N ALA A 59 32.93 16.20 9.98
CA ALA A 59 34.20 15.71 10.54
C ALA A 59 35.19 15.20 9.47
N ALA A 60 34.85 15.30 8.19
CA ALA A 60 35.76 15.03 7.09
C ALA A 60 35.74 16.23 6.14
N GLU A 61 36.66 17.15 6.43
CA GLU A 61 37.38 18.02 5.48
C GLU A 61 36.62 19.08 4.67
#